data_AF-A0A7J3XA47-F1
#
_entry.id   AF-A0A7J3XA47-F1
#
_cell.length_a   1.000
_cell.length_b   1.000
_cell.length_c   1.000
_cell.angle_alpha   90.00
_cell.angle_beta   90.00
_cell.angle_gamma   90.00
#
_symmetry.space_group_name_H-M   'P 1'
#
loop_
_entity.id
_entity.type
_entity.pdbx_description
1 polymer ?
#
loop_
_entity_poly.entity_id
_entity_poly.type
_entity_poly.pdbx_seq_one_letter_code
_entity_poly.pdbx_strand_id
1 'polypeptide(L)'
;MSGVADLPLHYGHVPPWIYDIMRRTARAIVKLVVHEMGVVKLLERLSNPLWFQALNNAIGMDWDSSGSTTVTTAILKEILREENLGVFAVGGKGRYSKYVPNELKELAELGVVGYEKAGELATVSKLTAKADSTLLQDGFTLYHHVVFFDESGRWVVIQQGMNLGERLARRYHLAWTKAEPLDITIEPHSGVLCERITVPLNLTARDSLKSREVIVDVVKEGVTKISKHIALVNAAIKGYKPLVGNLPRPIVGDLPYYKPIKLTQNLLAVLKEAYEVNPRNFQELILETRAGPETLRALALISELIYREPPPLRDVEVYSPFKYSFAIGGKDGIPYPIRRELAEEVLRELYEIVKAAELGE
;
A
#
# COMPACT_ATOMS: atom_id res chain seq x y z
N MET A 1 -9.13 -6.75 -28.79
CA MET A 1 -9.31 -7.96 -27.94
C MET A 1 -9.25 -7.51 -26.49
N SER A 2 -10.38 -7.51 -25.80
CA SER A 2 -10.44 -7.23 -24.36
C SER A 2 -10.06 -8.52 -23.61
N GLY A 3 -8.77 -8.66 -23.29
CA GLY A 3 -8.31 -9.72 -22.40
C GLY A 3 -8.71 -9.38 -20.97
N VAL A 4 -9.57 -10.20 -20.37
CA VAL A 4 -9.82 -10.20 -18.93
C VAL A 4 -8.66 -10.96 -18.31
N ALA A 5 -8.10 -10.40 -17.25
CA ALA A 5 -6.81 -10.82 -16.76
C ALA A 5 -6.78 -10.54 -15.26
N ASP A 6 -6.86 -11.59 -14.44
CA ASP A 6 -6.99 -11.52 -12.99
C ASP A 6 -5.62 -11.47 -12.25
N LEU A 7 -5.55 -10.99 -11.00
CA LEU A 7 -4.43 -11.20 -10.05
C LEU A 7 -4.83 -12.24 -8.96
N PRO A 8 -5.04 -13.52 -9.30
CA PRO A 8 -5.44 -14.58 -8.40
C PRO A 8 -4.46 -14.85 -7.26
N LEU A 9 -5.02 -15.33 -6.15
CA LEU A 9 -4.25 -15.92 -5.06
C LEU A 9 -3.66 -17.28 -5.47
N HIS A 10 -2.35 -17.34 -5.72
CA HIS A 10 -1.60 -18.58 -5.95
C HIS A 10 -0.86 -19.07 -4.71
N TYR A 11 -0.73 -20.40 -4.59
CA TYR A 11 -0.09 -21.10 -3.46
C TYR A 11 1.24 -21.78 -3.84
N GLY A 12 1.71 -21.64 -5.08
CA GLY A 12 2.92 -22.31 -5.57
C GLY A 12 4.23 -21.58 -5.21
N HIS A 13 5.28 -22.33 -4.88
CA HIS A 13 6.63 -21.81 -4.70
C HIS A 13 7.37 -21.64 -6.03
N VAL A 14 8.32 -20.71 -6.12
CA VAL A 14 9.19 -20.56 -7.29
C VAL A 14 10.29 -21.64 -7.22
N PRO A 15 10.47 -22.47 -8.27
CA PRO A 15 11.58 -23.42 -8.31
C PRO A 15 12.95 -22.73 -8.17
N PRO A 16 13.92 -23.32 -7.46
CA PRO A 16 15.21 -22.67 -7.21
C PRO A 16 15.96 -22.20 -8.46
N TRP A 17 15.93 -22.98 -9.55
CA TRP A 17 16.60 -22.60 -10.80
C TRP A 17 15.93 -21.40 -11.50
N ILE A 18 14.61 -21.27 -11.40
CA ILE A 18 13.88 -20.10 -11.91
C ILE A 18 14.21 -18.87 -11.05
N TYR A 19 14.24 -19.06 -9.72
CA TYR A 19 14.60 -17.99 -8.79
C TYR A 19 16.01 -17.43 -9.05
N ASP A 20 16.98 -18.30 -9.36
CA ASP A 20 18.34 -17.88 -9.73
C ASP A 20 18.36 -17.02 -11.01
N ILE A 21 17.66 -17.45 -12.06
CA ILE A 21 17.52 -16.68 -13.31
C ILE A 21 16.84 -15.33 -13.04
N MET A 22 15.75 -15.33 -12.27
CA MET A 22 15.05 -14.11 -11.87
C MET A 22 15.97 -13.14 -11.14
N ARG A 23 16.75 -13.63 -10.16
CA ARG A 23 17.67 -12.81 -9.35
C ARG A 23 18.81 -12.26 -10.19
N ARG A 24 19.41 -13.06 -11.07
CA ARG A 24 20.49 -12.59 -11.97
C ARG A 24 19.99 -11.53 -12.95
N THR A 25 18.80 -11.74 -13.53
CA THR A 25 18.16 -10.78 -14.46
C THR A 25 17.79 -9.49 -13.75
N ALA A 26 17.14 -9.57 -12.59
CA ALA A 26 16.79 -8.42 -11.77
C ALA A 26 18.04 -7.63 -11.37
N ARG A 27 19.13 -8.31 -10.99
CA ARG A 27 20.40 -7.67 -10.63
C ARG A 27 20.95 -6.84 -11.77
N ALA A 28 21.03 -7.41 -12.98
CA ALA A 28 21.55 -6.70 -14.13
C ALA A 28 20.70 -5.46 -14.45
N ILE A 29 19.37 -5.58 -14.44
CA ILE A 29 18.45 -4.46 -14.70
C ILE A 29 18.59 -3.36 -13.63
N VAL A 30 18.62 -3.73 -12.35
CA VAL A 30 18.73 -2.76 -11.24
C VAL A 30 20.08 -2.02 -11.32
N LYS A 31 21.18 -2.73 -11.54
CA LYS A 31 22.50 -2.12 -11.71
C LYS A 31 22.52 -1.16 -12.89
N LEU A 32 21.98 -1.56 -14.04
CA LEU A 32 21.89 -0.71 -15.22
C LEU A 32 21.11 0.58 -14.94
N VAL A 33 19.95 0.47 -14.29
CA VAL A 33 19.12 1.65 -13.94
C VAL A 33 19.87 2.59 -13.00
N VAL A 34 20.55 2.06 -11.98
CA VAL A 34 21.31 2.87 -11.02
C VAL A 34 22.52 3.51 -11.69
N HIS A 35 23.24 2.78 -12.54
CA HIS A 35 24.41 3.30 -13.24
C HIS A 35 24.06 4.42 -14.22
N GLU A 36 23.07 4.18 -15.09
CA GLU A 36 22.70 5.12 -16.15
C GLU A 36 21.84 6.29 -15.68
N MET A 37 21.01 6.07 -14.66
CA MET A 37 19.98 7.04 -14.27
C MET A 37 20.03 7.45 -12.79
N GLY A 38 20.84 6.79 -11.98
CA GLY A 38 21.00 7.06 -10.55
C GLY A 38 19.93 6.43 -9.66
N VAL A 39 20.23 6.42 -8.37
CA VAL A 39 19.41 5.91 -7.26
C VAL A 39 17.98 6.48 -7.26
N VAL A 40 17.86 7.80 -7.46
CA VAL A 40 16.57 8.50 -7.46
C VAL A 40 15.65 7.91 -8.52
N LYS A 41 16.20 7.62 -9.70
CA LYS A 41 15.41 7.10 -10.80
C LYS A 41 14.93 5.69 -10.53
N LEU A 42 15.74 4.85 -9.88
CA LEU A 42 15.29 3.53 -9.44
C LEU A 42 14.07 3.66 -8.51
N LEU A 43 14.11 4.55 -7.52
CA LEU A 43 12.97 4.78 -6.64
C LEU A 43 11.75 5.34 -7.40
N GLU A 44 11.92 6.30 -8.32
CA GLU A 44 10.82 6.79 -9.17
C GLU A 44 10.19 5.66 -10.00
N ARG A 45 11.02 4.76 -10.55
CA ARG A 45 10.56 3.60 -11.31
C ARG A 45 9.80 2.61 -10.43
N LEU A 46 10.30 2.30 -9.24
CA LEU A 46 9.62 1.44 -8.27
C LEU A 46 8.30 2.04 -7.79
N SER A 47 8.18 3.37 -7.73
CA SER A 47 6.92 4.03 -7.37
C SER A 47 5.82 3.85 -8.42
N ASN A 48 6.18 3.51 -9.66
CA ASN A 48 5.22 3.32 -10.75
C ASN A 48 4.77 1.84 -10.79
N PRO A 49 3.48 1.55 -10.51
CA PRO A 49 2.99 0.16 -10.49
C PRO A 49 3.16 -0.57 -11.83
N LEU A 50 3.07 0.15 -12.95
CA LEU A 50 3.21 -0.43 -14.29
C LEU A 50 4.66 -0.79 -14.59
N TRP A 51 5.61 0.07 -14.21
CA TRP A 51 7.02 -0.26 -14.37
C TRP A 51 7.43 -1.42 -13.46
N PHE A 52 6.97 -1.43 -12.21
CA PHE A 52 7.20 -2.56 -11.31
C PHE A 52 6.62 -3.86 -11.87
N GLN A 53 5.42 -3.82 -12.47
CA GLN A 53 4.83 -4.97 -13.14
C GLN A 53 5.66 -5.41 -14.36
N ALA A 54 6.17 -4.47 -15.14
CA ALA A 54 7.04 -4.78 -16.26
C ALA A 54 8.35 -5.43 -15.80
N LEU A 55 8.97 -4.95 -14.70
CA LEU A 55 10.14 -5.58 -14.09
C LEU A 55 9.82 -7.02 -13.64
N ASN A 56 8.72 -7.22 -12.92
CA ASN A 56 8.24 -8.54 -12.50
C ASN A 56 8.15 -9.51 -13.70
N ASN A 57 7.54 -9.07 -14.80
CA ASN A 57 7.37 -9.91 -15.99
C ASN A 57 8.70 -10.13 -16.72
N ALA A 58 9.58 -9.13 -16.76
CA ALA A 58 10.89 -9.22 -17.40
C ALA A 58 11.81 -10.24 -16.70
N ILE A 59 11.67 -10.41 -15.38
CA ILE A 59 12.44 -11.42 -14.64
C ILE A 59 11.81 -12.82 -14.74
N GLY A 60 10.63 -12.96 -15.37
CA GLY A 60 9.97 -14.24 -15.63
C GLY A 60 8.87 -14.61 -14.62
N MET A 61 8.43 -13.68 -13.77
CA MET A 61 7.25 -13.92 -12.92
C MET A 61 5.98 -13.72 -13.72
N ASP A 62 4.96 -14.56 -13.48
CA ASP A 62 3.65 -14.33 -14.08
C ASP A 62 3.02 -13.03 -13.59
N TRP A 63 2.25 -12.43 -14.47
CA TRP A 63 1.61 -11.15 -14.22
C TRP A 63 0.37 -11.28 -13.32
N ASP A 64 -0.28 -12.45 -13.35
CA ASP A 64 -1.49 -12.81 -12.60
C ASP A 64 -1.18 -13.44 -11.22
N SER A 65 0.09 -13.60 -10.86
CA SER A 65 0.42 -14.24 -9.60
C SER A 65 0.32 -13.30 -8.40
N SER A 66 -0.39 -13.69 -7.34
CA SER A 66 -0.27 -13.03 -6.02
C SER A 66 1.15 -13.08 -5.44
N GLY A 67 2.00 -13.97 -5.99
CA GLY A 67 3.42 -14.05 -5.71
C GLY A 67 4.26 -12.93 -6.36
N SER A 68 3.78 -12.32 -7.45
CA SER A 68 4.50 -11.32 -8.26
C SER A 68 5.21 -10.26 -7.42
N THR A 69 4.45 -9.55 -6.60
CA THR A 69 4.97 -8.50 -5.71
C THR A 69 5.88 -9.06 -4.64
N THR A 70 5.48 -10.17 -4.00
CA THR A 70 6.20 -10.69 -2.84
C THR A 70 7.56 -11.30 -3.21
N VAL A 71 7.65 -11.92 -4.40
CA VAL A 71 8.89 -12.49 -4.92
C VAL A 71 9.77 -11.38 -5.48
N THR A 72 9.21 -10.49 -6.30
CA THR A 72 9.97 -9.38 -6.90
C THR A 72 10.59 -8.48 -5.82
N THR A 73 9.83 -8.10 -4.78
CA THR A 73 10.38 -7.32 -3.67
C THR A 73 11.41 -8.08 -2.83
N ALA A 74 11.27 -9.40 -2.65
CA ALA A 74 12.28 -10.21 -1.96
C ALA A 74 13.60 -10.24 -2.74
N ILE A 75 13.53 -10.48 -4.05
CA ILE A 75 14.69 -10.45 -4.95
C ILE A 75 15.35 -9.07 -4.93
N LEU A 76 14.56 -8.00 -5.05
CA LEU A 76 15.08 -6.63 -4.98
C LEU A 76 15.77 -6.35 -3.63
N LYS A 77 15.16 -6.77 -2.52
CA LYS A 77 15.75 -6.60 -1.18
C LYS A 77 17.09 -7.32 -1.03
N GLU A 78 17.22 -8.53 -1.57
CA GLU A 78 18.47 -9.28 -1.59
C GLU A 78 19.54 -8.57 -2.43
N ILE A 79 19.21 -8.16 -3.66
CA ILE A 79 20.14 -7.48 -4.58
C ILE A 79 20.64 -6.18 -3.98
N LEU A 80 19.72 -5.35 -3.47
CA LEU A 80 20.06 -4.05 -2.89
C LEU A 80 20.99 -4.17 -1.68
N ARG A 81 20.81 -5.22 -0.87
CA ARG A 81 21.70 -5.52 0.27
C ARG A 81 23.09 -5.97 -0.18
N GLU A 82 23.20 -6.75 -1.24
CA GLU A 82 24.48 -7.31 -1.70
C GLU A 82 25.31 -6.34 -2.54
N GLU A 83 24.67 -5.55 -3.41
CA GLU A 83 25.36 -4.69 -4.37
C GLU A 83 25.71 -3.30 -3.79
N ASN A 84 25.18 -2.95 -2.62
CA ASN A 84 25.42 -1.66 -1.94
C ASN A 84 25.23 -0.43 -2.86
N LEU A 85 24.09 -0.39 -3.57
CA LEU A 85 23.81 0.61 -4.60
C LEU A 85 23.31 1.96 -4.05
N GLY A 86 23.44 2.23 -2.75
CA GLY A 86 22.87 3.43 -2.10
C GLY A 86 21.33 3.42 -1.96
N VAL A 87 20.69 2.26 -2.22
CA VAL A 87 19.26 2.02 -1.99
C VAL A 87 19.11 0.79 -1.12
N PHE A 88 18.22 0.90 -0.15
CA PHE A 88 17.94 -0.13 0.84
C PHE A 88 16.47 -0.53 0.78
N ALA A 89 16.18 -1.75 1.24
CA ALA A 89 14.82 -2.24 1.37
C ALA A 89 14.63 -2.98 2.70
N VAL A 90 13.52 -2.72 3.37
CA VAL A 90 13.13 -3.36 4.64
C VAL A 90 11.68 -3.84 4.57
N GLY A 91 11.34 -4.83 5.39
CA GLY A 91 10.00 -5.41 5.40
C GLY A 91 9.88 -6.67 4.54
N GLY A 92 8.65 -7.03 4.19
CA GLY A 92 8.35 -8.21 3.40
C GLY A 92 6.93 -8.75 3.62
N LYS A 93 6.77 -10.06 3.39
CA LYS A 93 5.49 -10.77 3.53
C LYS A 93 5.23 -11.22 4.98
N GLY A 94 3.98 -11.19 5.41
CA GLY A 94 3.54 -11.77 6.68
C GLY A 94 4.17 -11.09 7.87
N ARG A 95 4.87 -11.84 8.74
CA ARG A 95 5.53 -11.28 9.92
C ARG A 95 6.53 -10.16 9.60
N TYR A 96 7.20 -10.25 8.44
CA TYR A 96 8.21 -9.26 8.03
C TYR A 96 7.58 -7.90 7.71
N SER A 97 6.30 -7.84 7.30
CA SER A 97 5.61 -6.57 7.06
C SER A 97 5.52 -5.71 8.32
N LYS A 98 5.45 -6.36 9.50
CA LYS A 98 5.36 -5.70 10.81
C LYS A 98 6.72 -5.43 11.45
N TYR A 99 7.80 -6.01 10.91
CA TYR A 99 9.14 -5.92 11.48
C TYR A 99 9.95 -4.74 10.91
N VAL A 100 9.38 -3.94 10.00
CA VAL A 100 10.07 -2.78 9.38
C VAL A 100 10.71 -1.82 10.39
N PRO A 101 10.03 -1.39 11.47
CA PRO A 101 10.66 -0.50 12.45
C PRO A 101 11.88 -1.11 13.13
N ASN A 102 11.89 -2.43 13.33
CA ASN A 102 13.02 -3.15 13.89
C ASN A 102 14.18 -3.25 12.89
N GLU A 103 13.91 -3.57 11.62
CA GLU A 103 14.96 -3.57 10.58
C GLU A 103 15.59 -2.19 10.42
N LEU A 104 14.81 -1.11 10.47
CA LEU A 104 15.32 0.26 10.41
C LEU A 104 16.21 0.59 11.62
N LYS A 105 15.84 0.11 12.81
CA LYS A 105 16.66 0.26 14.02
C LYS A 105 17.98 -0.51 13.90
N GLU A 106 17.94 -1.76 13.41
CA GLU A 106 19.13 -2.58 13.15
C GLU A 106 20.05 -1.91 12.13
N LEU A 107 19.52 -1.35 11.05
CA LEU A 107 20.30 -0.59 10.07
C LEU A 107 20.91 0.68 10.67
N ALA A 108 20.22 1.33 11.61
CA ALA A 108 20.77 2.48 12.32
C ALA A 108 21.91 2.10 13.27
N GLU A 109 21.77 0.98 14.00
CA GLU A 109 22.82 0.43 14.86
C GLU A 109 24.07 0.01 14.06
N LEU A 110 23.90 -0.42 12.81
CA LEU A 110 24.99 -0.74 11.88
C LEU A 110 25.60 0.50 11.19
N GLY A 111 25.05 1.69 11.40
CA GLY A 111 25.52 2.93 10.78
C GLY A 111 25.16 3.08 9.30
N VAL A 112 24.23 2.25 8.77
CA VAL A 112 23.77 2.33 7.38
C VAL A 112 22.84 3.54 7.17
N VAL A 113 22.08 3.90 8.21
CA VAL A 113 21.18 5.05 8.23
C VAL A 113 21.28 5.76 9.58
N GLY A 114 21.14 7.09 9.62
CA GLY A 114 21.11 7.81 10.91
C GLY A 114 19.90 7.42 11.76
N TYR A 115 20.03 7.41 13.09
CA TYR A 115 18.94 7.08 14.02
C TYR A 115 17.69 7.96 13.82
N GLU A 116 17.87 9.26 13.60
CA GLU A 116 16.78 10.19 13.31
C GLU A 116 16.02 9.78 12.04
N LYS A 117 16.77 9.54 10.95
CA LYS A 117 16.22 9.14 9.66
C LYS A 117 15.52 7.78 9.73
N ALA A 118 16.05 6.82 10.48
CA ALA A 118 15.39 5.55 10.75
C ALA A 118 14.05 5.73 11.47
N GLY A 119 13.98 6.66 12.43
CA GLY A 119 12.74 7.04 13.12
C GLY A 119 11.70 7.68 12.19
N GLU A 120 12.14 8.57 11.30
CA GLU A 120 11.29 9.15 10.24
C GLU A 120 10.72 8.06 9.33
N LEU A 121 11.58 7.17 8.81
CA LEU A 121 11.18 6.05 7.95
C LEU A 121 10.25 5.06 8.65
N ALA A 122 10.43 4.83 9.96
CA ALA A 122 9.52 3.99 10.74
C ALA A 122 8.14 4.65 10.87
N THR A 123 8.09 5.97 10.97
CA THR A 123 6.83 6.74 10.96
C THR A 123 6.17 6.68 9.58
N VAL A 124 6.94 6.84 8.51
CA VAL A 124 6.48 6.66 7.13
C VAL A 124 5.87 5.27 6.92
N SER A 125 6.57 4.22 7.37
CA SER A 125 6.09 2.82 7.28
C SER A 125 4.75 2.63 7.97
N LYS A 126 4.57 3.17 9.19
CA LYS A 126 3.30 3.08 9.94
C LYS A 126 2.18 3.84 9.24
N LEU A 127 2.43 5.08 8.81
CA LEU A 127 1.41 5.93 8.19
C LEU A 127 0.96 5.40 6.84
N THR A 128 1.89 4.93 6.00
CA THR A 128 1.57 4.30 4.71
C THR A 128 0.80 2.99 4.91
N ALA A 129 1.16 2.17 5.90
CA ALA A 129 0.37 0.99 6.26
C ALA A 129 -1.04 1.35 6.75
N LYS A 130 -1.20 2.42 7.52
CA LYS A 130 -2.52 2.93 7.95
C LYS A 130 -3.33 3.48 6.77
N ALA A 131 -2.69 4.15 5.82
CA ALA A 131 -3.34 4.67 4.61
C ALA A 131 -4.11 3.57 3.89
N ASP A 132 -3.47 2.42 3.64
CA ASP A 132 -4.07 1.31 2.89
C ASP A 132 -4.90 0.35 3.73
N SER A 133 -4.60 0.20 5.02
CA SER A 133 -5.35 -0.74 5.87
C SER A 133 -6.57 -0.12 6.53
N THR A 134 -6.57 1.20 6.75
CA THR A 134 -7.49 1.88 7.69
C THR A 134 -8.20 3.08 7.07
N LEU A 135 -7.49 3.92 6.32
CA LEU A 135 -8.06 5.13 5.72
C LEU A 135 -8.75 4.83 4.39
N LEU A 136 -8.16 3.97 3.57
CA LEU A 136 -8.77 3.41 2.36
C LEU A 136 -9.39 2.06 2.70
N GLN A 137 -10.71 2.01 2.87
CA GLN A 137 -11.42 0.78 3.24
C GLN A 137 -12.04 0.12 2.00
N ASP A 138 -11.19 -0.51 1.19
CA ASP A 138 -11.52 -1.16 -0.08
C ASP A 138 -11.80 -2.67 0.03
N GLY A 139 -11.71 -3.21 1.25
CA GLY A 139 -11.98 -4.62 1.52
C GLY A 139 -10.77 -5.54 1.34
N PHE A 140 -9.58 -5.00 1.07
CA PHE A 140 -8.35 -5.78 0.97
C PHE A 140 -7.54 -5.70 2.27
N THR A 141 -7.14 -6.85 2.80
CA THR A 141 -6.33 -6.92 4.02
C THR A 141 -4.86 -7.01 3.67
N LEU A 142 -4.05 -6.06 4.14
CA LEU A 142 -2.61 -6.05 3.91
C LEU A 142 -1.92 -7.29 4.48
N TYR A 143 -1.04 -7.89 3.67
CA TYR A 143 -0.22 -9.03 4.09
C TYR A 143 1.25 -8.90 3.64
N HIS A 144 1.58 -7.84 2.91
CA HIS A 144 2.92 -7.56 2.43
C HIS A 144 3.16 -6.04 2.48
N HIS A 145 4.32 -5.64 2.97
CA HIS A 145 4.72 -4.24 3.11
C HIS A 145 6.24 -4.18 3.02
N VAL A 146 6.76 -3.43 2.05
CA VAL A 146 8.19 -3.20 1.86
C VAL A 146 8.43 -1.71 1.67
N VAL A 147 9.42 -1.18 2.39
CA VAL A 147 9.88 0.20 2.26
C VAL A 147 11.23 0.17 1.56
N PHE A 148 11.29 0.77 0.37
CA PHE A 148 12.52 1.10 -0.33
C PHE A 148 12.93 2.52 0.02
N PHE A 149 14.20 2.77 0.29
CA PHE A 149 14.67 4.12 0.58
C PHE A 149 16.14 4.31 0.22
N ASP A 150 16.55 5.56 0.06
CA ASP A 150 17.96 5.93 -0.10
C ASP A 150 18.53 6.65 1.12
N GLU A 151 19.82 6.96 1.08
CA GLU A 151 20.55 7.65 2.15
C GLU A 151 19.97 9.04 2.48
N SER A 152 19.33 9.69 1.51
CA SER A 152 18.68 11.00 1.70
C SER A 152 17.31 10.89 2.39
N GLY A 153 16.76 9.68 2.51
CA GLY A 153 15.45 9.45 3.10
C GLY A 153 14.28 9.49 2.11
N ARG A 154 14.55 9.53 0.80
CA ARG A 154 13.51 9.36 -0.20
C ARG A 154 13.01 7.94 -0.14
N TRP A 155 11.70 7.73 -0.21
CA TRP A 155 11.11 6.43 0.10
C TRP A 155 10.00 6.04 -0.87
N VAL A 156 9.91 4.76 -1.17
CA VAL A 156 8.76 4.13 -1.83
C VAL A 156 8.26 3.01 -0.95
N VAL A 157 6.96 2.98 -0.71
CA VAL A 157 6.31 1.85 -0.05
C VAL A 157 5.51 1.07 -1.08
N ILE A 158 5.80 -0.23 -1.18
CA ILE A 158 5.04 -1.17 -2.00
C ILE A 158 4.32 -2.13 -1.05
N GLN A 159 2.99 -2.15 -1.14
CA GLN A 159 2.13 -2.96 -0.28
C GLN A 159 1.26 -3.89 -1.12
N GLN A 160 0.84 -5.01 -0.52
CA GLN A 160 -0.19 -5.86 -1.13
C GLN A 160 -1.24 -6.27 -0.13
N GLY A 161 -2.49 -6.02 -0.51
CA GLY A 161 -3.69 -6.48 0.16
C GLY A 161 -4.29 -7.70 -0.55
N MET A 162 -5.02 -8.53 0.21
CA MET A 162 -5.79 -9.64 -0.32
C MET A 162 -7.26 -9.54 0.08
N ASN A 163 -8.16 -9.92 -0.82
CA ASN A 163 -9.56 -10.16 -0.53
C ASN A 163 -9.85 -11.65 -0.73
N LEU A 164 -10.06 -12.39 0.37
CA LEU A 164 -10.29 -13.84 0.32
C LEU A 164 -11.63 -14.22 -0.29
N GLY A 165 -12.65 -13.36 -0.17
CA GLY A 165 -13.97 -13.60 -0.72
C GLY A 165 -13.97 -13.50 -2.25
N GLU A 166 -13.28 -12.50 -2.79
CA GLU A 166 -13.14 -12.31 -4.24
C GLU A 166 -11.94 -13.04 -4.84
N ARG A 167 -11.05 -13.58 -4.01
CA ARG A 167 -9.78 -14.22 -4.38
C ARG A 167 -8.84 -13.32 -5.19
N LEU A 168 -8.93 -12.01 -4.97
CA LEU A 168 -8.13 -10.99 -5.65
C LEU A 168 -7.01 -10.47 -4.74
N ALA A 169 -5.89 -10.12 -5.36
CA ALA A 169 -4.86 -9.27 -4.76
C ALA A 169 -4.95 -7.83 -5.27
N ARG A 170 -4.49 -6.89 -4.44
CA ARG A 170 -4.45 -5.47 -4.77
C ARG A 170 -3.12 -4.87 -4.31
N ARG A 171 -2.38 -4.27 -5.24
CA ARG A 171 -1.04 -3.74 -4.98
C ARG A 171 -1.08 -2.22 -4.89
N TYR A 172 -0.47 -1.66 -3.87
CA TYR A 172 -0.44 -0.22 -3.61
C TYR A 172 1.00 0.26 -3.69
N HIS A 173 1.21 1.37 -4.39
CA HIS A 173 2.47 2.08 -4.40
C HIS A 173 2.25 3.48 -3.82
N LEU A 174 3.04 3.81 -2.81
CA LEU A 174 3.07 5.11 -2.15
C LEU A 174 4.48 5.65 -2.27
N ALA A 175 4.62 6.94 -2.51
CA ALA A 175 5.95 7.52 -2.74
C ALA A 175 6.07 8.93 -2.18
N TRP A 176 7.28 9.26 -1.77
CA TRP A 176 7.66 10.59 -1.28
C TRP A 176 7.33 11.73 -2.26
N THR A 177 7.27 11.46 -3.57
CA THR A 177 6.93 12.45 -4.60
C THR A 177 5.45 12.80 -4.65
N LYS A 178 4.59 11.97 -4.05
CA LYS A 178 3.13 12.20 -3.93
C LYS A 178 2.71 12.61 -2.53
N ALA A 179 3.51 12.25 -1.52
CA ALA A 179 3.21 12.56 -0.13
C ALA A 179 3.19 14.07 0.13
N GLU A 180 2.13 14.54 0.76
CA GLU A 180 2.04 15.91 1.26
C GLU A 180 3.02 16.10 2.44
N PRO A 181 3.84 17.18 2.45
CA PRO A 181 4.86 17.38 3.49
C PRO A 181 4.33 17.42 4.93
N LEU A 182 3.09 17.90 5.12
CA LEU A 182 2.48 18.07 6.44
C LEU A 182 1.70 16.83 6.92
N ASP A 183 1.19 16.00 5.99
CA ASP A 183 0.46 14.77 6.30
C ASP A 183 0.56 13.81 5.11
N ILE A 184 1.49 12.87 5.22
CA ILE A 184 1.77 11.89 4.16
C ILE A 184 0.63 10.89 3.94
N THR A 185 -0.50 11.01 4.63
CA THR A 185 -1.68 10.15 4.40
C THR A 185 -2.70 10.79 3.47
N ILE A 186 -2.48 12.05 3.04
CA ILE A 186 -3.30 12.73 2.04
C ILE A 186 -2.80 12.35 0.65
N GLU A 187 -3.65 11.66 -0.12
CA GLU A 187 -3.40 11.22 -1.50
C GLU A 187 -1.98 10.65 -1.77
N PRO A 188 -1.45 9.75 -0.93
CA PRO A 188 -0.04 9.35 -1.01
C PRO A 188 0.28 8.35 -2.12
N HIS A 189 -0.75 7.84 -2.78
CA HIS A 189 -0.64 6.82 -3.80
C HIS A 189 -0.03 7.38 -5.08
N SER A 190 1.10 6.82 -5.51
CA SER A 190 1.59 6.97 -6.89
C SER A 190 0.84 6.08 -7.87
N GLY A 191 0.15 5.06 -7.35
CA GLY A 191 -0.83 4.28 -8.10
C GLY A 191 -1.21 2.99 -7.39
N VAL A 192 -2.35 2.43 -7.79
CA VAL A 192 -2.80 1.11 -7.33
C VAL A 192 -2.98 0.20 -8.52
N LEU A 193 -2.59 -1.07 -8.39
CA LEU A 193 -2.78 -2.10 -9.41
C LEU A 193 -3.82 -3.12 -8.93
N CYS A 194 -4.93 -3.23 -9.66
CA CYS A 194 -6.01 -4.19 -9.41
C CYS A 194 -6.90 -4.26 -10.66
N GLU A 195 -7.52 -5.41 -10.97
CA GLU A 195 -8.57 -5.41 -12.01
C GLU A 195 -9.81 -4.64 -11.61
N ARG A 196 -10.09 -4.58 -10.30
CA ARG A 196 -11.37 -4.12 -9.80
C ARG A 196 -11.25 -2.77 -9.12
N ILE A 197 -12.01 -1.82 -9.66
CA ILE A 197 -12.32 -0.56 -8.99
C ILE A 197 -13.41 -0.84 -7.95
N THR A 198 -13.19 -0.40 -6.72
CA THR A 198 -14.16 -0.55 -5.62
C THR A 198 -14.88 0.77 -5.33
N VAL A 199 -15.78 0.76 -4.33
CA VAL A 199 -16.43 1.98 -3.82
C VAL A 199 -16.08 2.09 -2.32
N PRO A 200 -14.81 2.38 -1.98
CA PRO A 200 -14.33 2.34 -0.61
C PRO A 200 -14.70 3.60 0.15
N LEU A 201 -14.77 3.51 1.49
CA LEU A 201 -14.55 4.71 2.31
C LEU A 201 -13.12 5.16 2.09
N ASN A 202 -12.95 6.37 1.58
CA ASN A 202 -11.63 6.92 1.28
C ASN A 202 -11.37 8.16 2.13
N LEU A 203 -10.70 7.95 3.26
CA LEU A 203 -10.20 9.03 4.09
C LEU A 203 -8.84 9.53 3.61
N THR A 204 -8.16 8.93 2.62
CA THR A 204 -6.89 9.47 2.09
C THR A 204 -7.11 10.63 1.11
N ALA A 205 -8.27 10.68 0.45
CA ALA A 205 -8.62 11.72 -0.50
C ALA A 205 -8.64 13.12 0.14
N ARG A 206 -8.23 14.14 -0.62
CA ARG A 206 -8.22 15.53 -0.14
C ARG A 206 -9.60 16.06 0.21
N ASP A 207 -10.64 15.57 -0.48
CA ASP A 207 -12.04 15.90 -0.20
C ASP A 207 -12.50 15.44 1.20
N SER A 208 -11.73 14.57 1.87
CA SER A 208 -12.03 14.09 3.22
C SER A 208 -11.54 15.00 4.34
N LEU A 209 -10.79 16.08 4.06
CA LEU A 209 -10.15 16.91 5.07
C LEU A 209 -11.11 17.43 6.15
N LYS A 210 -12.26 17.97 5.75
CA LYS A 210 -13.30 18.42 6.70
C LYS A 210 -13.86 17.26 7.52
N SER A 211 -14.04 16.09 6.91
CA SER A 211 -14.47 14.90 7.63
C SER A 211 -13.44 14.47 8.66
N ARG A 212 -12.14 14.53 8.34
CA ARG A 212 -11.04 14.25 9.27
C ARG A 212 -11.02 15.22 10.46
N GLU A 213 -11.24 16.51 10.22
CA GLU A 213 -11.36 17.54 11.28
C GLU A 213 -12.53 17.22 12.22
N VAL A 214 -13.72 16.95 11.66
CA VAL A 214 -14.89 16.55 12.43
C VAL A 214 -14.64 15.26 13.21
N ILE A 215 -13.96 14.28 12.63
CA ILE A 215 -13.61 13.03 13.32
C ILE A 215 -12.77 13.32 14.57
N VAL A 216 -11.78 14.21 14.48
CA VAL A 216 -10.95 14.62 15.62
C VAL A 216 -11.79 15.33 16.68
N ASP A 217 -12.67 16.25 16.27
CA ASP A 217 -13.55 16.97 17.21
C ASP A 217 -14.54 16.04 17.91
N VAL A 218 -15.14 15.10 17.18
CA VAL A 218 -16.05 14.08 17.74
C VAL A 218 -15.33 13.20 18.75
N VAL A 219 -14.07 12.83 18.51
CA VAL A 219 -13.27 12.08 19.50
C VAL A 219 -13.14 12.88 20.80
N LYS A 220 -12.92 14.20 20.72
CA LYS A 220 -12.80 15.11 21.88
C LYS A 220 -14.10 15.32 22.65
N GLU A 221 -15.25 14.93 22.09
CA GLU A 221 -16.53 14.99 22.81
C GLU A 221 -16.71 13.89 23.86
N GLY A 222 -15.89 12.83 23.78
CA GLY A 222 -15.89 11.71 24.72
C GLY A 222 -16.90 10.61 24.41
N VAL A 223 -16.60 9.41 24.93
CA VAL A 223 -17.25 8.14 24.56
C VAL A 223 -18.76 8.15 24.76
N THR A 224 -19.27 8.82 25.80
CA THR A 224 -20.70 8.89 26.09
C THR A 224 -21.47 9.62 24.99
N LYS A 225 -20.94 10.74 24.47
CA LYS A 225 -21.56 11.47 23.36
C LYS A 225 -21.44 10.69 22.05
N ILE A 226 -20.25 10.14 21.77
CA ILE A 226 -20.02 9.30 20.59
C ILE A 226 -20.99 8.11 20.55
N SER A 227 -21.26 7.46 21.69
CA SER A 227 -22.20 6.34 21.77
C SER A 227 -23.64 6.76 21.42
N LYS A 228 -24.05 7.98 21.81
CA LYS A 228 -25.35 8.55 21.41
C LYS A 228 -25.38 8.86 19.92
N HIS A 229 -24.31 9.41 19.37
CA HIS A 229 -24.16 9.64 17.93
C HIS A 229 -24.26 8.34 17.14
N ILE A 230 -23.62 7.26 17.60
CA ILE A 230 -23.72 5.93 16.98
C ILE A 230 -25.17 5.41 17.00
N ALA A 231 -25.93 5.64 18.07
CA ALA A 231 -27.33 5.26 18.12
C ALA A 231 -28.17 6.00 17.06
N LEU A 232 -27.93 7.31 16.88
CA LEU A 232 -28.59 8.12 15.85
C LEU A 232 -28.21 7.68 14.43
N VAL A 233 -26.92 7.45 14.18
CA VAL A 233 -26.39 6.90 12.92
C VAL A 233 -27.08 5.56 12.59
N ASN A 234 -27.16 4.65 13.55
CA ASN A 234 -27.79 3.35 13.36
C ASN A 234 -29.29 3.46 13.10
N ALA A 235 -29.98 4.44 13.67
CA ALA A 235 -31.37 4.73 13.35
C ALA A 235 -31.50 5.25 11.91
N ALA A 236 -30.67 6.20 11.49
CA ALA A 236 -30.66 6.72 10.12
C ALA A 236 -30.43 5.62 9.08
N ILE A 237 -29.47 4.73 9.31
CA ILE A 237 -29.18 3.57 8.46
C ILE A 237 -30.38 2.61 8.36
N LYS A 238 -31.15 2.45 9.44
CA LYS A 238 -32.38 1.63 9.46
C LYS A 238 -33.58 2.32 8.81
N GLY A 239 -33.41 3.52 8.26
CA GLY A 239 -34.46 4.27 7.56
C GLY A 239 -35.24 5.27 8.43
N TYR A 240 -34.84 5.49 9.69
CA TYR A 240 -35.44 6.54 10.50
C TYR A 240 -34.96 7.91 9.98
N LYS A 241 -35.89 8.72 9.49
CA LYS A 241 -35.56 10.04 8.96
C LYS A 241 -35.43 11.07 10.09
N PRO A 242 -34.39 11.92 10.10
CA PRO A 242 -34.34 13.04 11.02
C PRO A 242 -35.51 13.99 10.74
N LEU A 243 -35.98 14.68 11.78
CA LEU A 243 -37.09 15.64 11.69
C LEU A 243 -36.74 16.88 10.85
N VAL A 244 -35.44 17.17 10.67
CA VAL A 244 -34.96 18.39 10.00
C VAL A 244 -33.85 18.08 9.00
N GLY A 245 -34.10 18.49 7.75
CA GLY A 245 -33.14 18.47 6.64
C GLY A 245 -32.89 17.10 6.02
N ASN A 246 -32.35 17.13 4.80
CA ASN A 246 -31.98 15.93 4.06
C ASN A 246 -30.57 15.48 4.44
N LEU A 247 -30.31 14.18 4.28
CA LEU A 247 -28.95 13.63 4.37
C LEU A 247 -28.08 14.21 3.26
N PRO A 248 -26.75 14.38 3.48
CA PRO A 248 -25.84 14.93 2.48
C PRO A 248 -25.77 14.06 1.22
N ARG A 249 -26.00 12.74 1.36
CA ARG A 249 -26.15 11.79 0.25
C ARG A 249 -27.09 10.64 0.62
N PRO A 250 -27.66 9.92 -0.37
CA PRO A 250 -28.47 8.74 -0.10
C PRO A 250 -27.68 7.61 0.57
N ILE A 251 -28.30 6.94 1.52
CA ILE A 251 -27.78 5.71 2.12
C ILE A 251 -28.00 4.56 1.13
N VAL A 252 -26.92 3.92 0.71
CA VAL A 252 -26.95 2.78 -0.21
C VAL A 252 -26.79 1.49 0.59
N GLY A 253 -27.85 0.70 0.70
CA GLY A 253 -27.91 -0.46 1.61
C GLY A 253 -26.84 -1.53 1.35
N ASP A 254 -26.44 -1.72 0.10
CA ASP A 254 -25.45 -2.73 -0.29
C ASP A 254 -23.99 -2.29 -0.06
N LEU A 255 -23.74 -1.00 0.22
CA LEU A 255 -22.39 -0.52 0.48
C LEU A 255 -21.93 -0.90 1.90
N PRO A 256 -20.77 -1.57 2.07
CA PRO A 256 -20.23 -1.93 3.39
C PRO A 256 -20.08 -0.76 4.36
N TYR A 257 -19.84 0.44 3.82
CA TYR A 257 -19.71 1.67 4.60
C TYR A 257 -20.95 1.93 5.46
N TYR A 258 -22.17 1.81 4.91
CA TYR A 258 -23.44 2.08 5.61
C TYR A 258 -23.96 0.92 6.48
N LYS A 259 -23.11 -0.05 6.83
CA LYS A 259 -23.53 -1.11 7.77
C LYS A 259 -23.66 -0.56 9.19
N PRO A 260 -24.74 -0.92 9.94
CA PRO A 260 -24.89 -0.52 11.33
C PRO A 260 -23.65 -0.83 12.18
N ILE A 261 -23.31 0.10 13.06
CA ILE A 261 -22.16 0.01 13.96
C ILE A 261 -22.60 -0.76 15.22
N LYS A 262 -21.85 -1.81 15.58
CA LYS A 262 -22.05 -2.52 16.85
C LYS A 262 -21.13 -1.91 17.90
N LEU A 263 -21.69 -1.47 19.02
CA LEU A 263 -20.91 -0.97 20.16
C LEU A 263 -20.29 -2.13 20.94
N THR A 264 -19.17 -2.65 20.42
CA THR A 264 -18.39 -3.69 21.11
C THR A 264 -17.55 -3.07 22.24
N GLN A 265 -17.18 -3.88 23.23
CA GLN A 265 -16.27 -3.44 24.29
C GLN A 265 -14.92 -2.95 23.72
N ASN A 266 -14.43 -3.60 22.66
CA ASN A 266 -13.20 -3.17 21.98
C ASN A 266 -13.34 -1.79 21.33
N LEU A 267 -14.43 -1.54 20.59
CA LEU A 267 -14.68 -0.24 19.98
C LEU A 267 -14.77 0.87 21.05
N LEU A 268 -15.49 0.61 22.14
CA LEU A 268 -15.60 1.56 23.25
C LEU A 268 -14.25 1.84 23.92
N ALA A 269 -13.41 0.81 24.10
CA ALA A 269 -12.08 0.95 24.67
C ALA A 269 -11.17 1.82 23.78
N VAL A 270 -11.19 1.59 22.45
CA VAL A 270 -10.42 2.40 21.49
C VAL A 270 -10.91 3.85 21.44
N LEU A 271 -12.23 4.08 21.49
CA LEU A 271 -12.78 5.43 21.55
C LEU A 271 -12.41 6.15 22.87
N LYS A 272 -12.35 5.42 23.98
CA LYS A 272 -11.91 5.95 25.28
C LYS A 272 -10.45 6.36 25.24
N GLU A 273 -9.59 5.47 24.74
CA GLU A 273 -8.16 5.72 24.53
C GLU A 273 -7.96 6.95 23.63
N ALA A 274 -8.68 7.04 22.51
CA ALA A 274 -8.58 8.20 21.61
C ALA A 274 -9.00 9.52 22.28
N TYR A 275 -10.03 9.49 23.14
CA TYR A 275 -10.43 10.65 23.93
C TYR A 275 -9.36 11.03 24.97
N GLU A 276 -8.77 10.04 25.66
CA GLU A 276 -7.72 10.25 26.66
C GLU A 276 -6.42 10.79 26.05
N VAL A 277 -6.05 10.32 24.86
CA VAL A 277 -4.91 10.85 24.08
C VAL A 277 -5.16 12.29 23.62
N ASN A 278 -6.41 12.68 23.40
CA ASN A 278 -6.82 14.02 22.99
C ASN A 278 -6.01 14.55 21.78
N PRO A 279 -6.07 13.87 20.62
CA PRO A 279 -5.23 14.17 19.47
C PRO A 279 -5.49 15.59 18.94
N ARG A 280 -4.42 16.30 18.60
CA ARG A 280 -4.49 17.66 18.03
C ARG A 280 -4.95 17.63 16.59
N ASN A 281 -4.58 16.60 15.85
CA ASN A 281 -4.91 16.42 14.43
C ASN A 281 -5.17 14.94 14.09
N PHE A 282 -5.57 14.71 12.83
CA PHE A 282 -5.93 13.38 12.36
C PHE A 282 -4.74 12.41 12.33
N GLN A 283 -3.52 12.90 12.05
CA GLN A 283 -2.31 12.08 12.03
C GLN A 283 -1.96 11.56 13.43
N GLU A 284 -2.08 12.39 14.46
CA GLU A 284 -1.89 12.00 15.86
C GLU A 284 -2.94 10.98 16.30
N LEU A 285 -4.21 11.15 15.88
CA LEU A 285 -5.26 10.17 16.14
C LEU A 285 -4.90 8.78 15.61
N ILE A 286 -4.34 8.66 14.41
CA ILE A 286 -4.03 7.35 13.80
C ILE A 286 -2.69 6.75 14.25
N LEU A 287 -1.75 7.57 14.72
CA LEU A 287 -0.43 7.14 15.18
C LEU A 287 -0.42 6.78 16.67
N GLU A 288 -1.05 7.60 17.50
CA GLU A 288 -0.97 7.51 18.97
C GLU A 288 -2.12 6.69 19.57
N THR A 289 -3.01 6.15 18.74
CA THR A 289 -4.13 5.32 19.19
C THR A 289 -4.24 4.03 18.39
N ARG A 290 -5.00 3.09 18.95
CA ARG A 290 -5.39 1.85 18.25
C ARG A 290 -6.58 2.01 17.29
N ALA A 291 -6.93 3.24 16.89
CA ALA A 291 -7.99 3.49 15.91
C ALA A 291 -7.75 2.70 14.62
N GLY A 292 -8.66 1.75 14.38
CA GLY A 292 -8.66 0.86 13.22
C GLY A 292 -9.78 1.18 12.23
N PRO A 293 -9.95 0.34 11.20
CA PRO A 293 -10.95 0.55 10.16
C PRO A 293 -12.37 0.67 10.72
N GLU A 294 -12.74 -0.18 11.68
CA GLU A 294 -14.05 -0.15 12.32
C GLU A 294 -14.30 1.18 13.05
N THR A 295 -13.32 1.65 13.83
CA THR A 295 -13.39 2.91 14.58
C THR A 295 -13.53 4.11 13.63
N LEU A 296 -12.67 4.20 12.61
CA LEU A 296 -12.72 5.31 11.67
C LEU A 296 -13.98 5.28 10.80
N ARG A 297 -14.49 4.10 10.44
CA ARG A 297 -15.78 3.97 9.75
C ARG A 297 -16.93 4.49 10.61
N ALA A 298 -16.93 4.16 11.91
CA ALA A 298 -17.93 4.66 12.84
C ALA A 298 -17.88 6.19 12.96
N LEU A 299 -16.68 6.76 13.14
CA LEU A 299 -16.49 8.21 13.23
C LEU A 299 -16.80 8.93 11.90
N ALA A 300 -16.47 8.32 10.76
CA ALA A 300 -16.83 8.81 9.44
C ALA A 300 -18.35 8.85 9.22
N LEU A 301 -19.08 7.82 9.66
CA LEU A 301 -20.54 7.82 9.59
C LEU A 301 -21.17 8.91 10.48
N ILE A 302 -20.56 9.19 11.63
CA ILE A 302 -20.98 10.31 12.49
C ILE A 302 -20.72 11.64 11.75
N SER A 303 -19.52 11.82 11.19
CA SER A 303 -19.14 13.00 10.41
C SER A 303 -20.15 13.27 9.29
N GLU A 304 -20.53 12.24 8.55
CA GLU A 304 -21.51 12.36 7.48
C GLU A 304 -22.92 12.63 7.97
N LEU A 305 -23.47 11.77 8.83
CA LEU A 305 -24.90 11.73 9.09
C LEU A 305 -25.34 12.75 10.15
N ILE A 306 -24.41 13.21 10.99
CA ILE A 306 -24.69 14.20 12.04
C ILE A 306 -24.13 15.56 11.65
N TYR A 307 -22.87 15.62 11.24
CA TYR A 307 -22.17 16.89 10.96
C TYR A 307 -22.18 17.28 9.48
N ARG A 308 -22.73 16.44 8.59
CA ARG A 308 -22.90 16.72 7.16
C ARG A 308 -21.59 16.97 6.40
N GLU A 309 -20.49 16.39 6.89
CA GLU A 309 -19.19 16.41 6.21
C GLU A 309 -18.86 14.97 5.76
N PRO A 310 -19.39 14.52 4.60
CA PRO A 310 -19.20 13.17 4.12
C PRO A 310 -17.78 12.95 3.57
N PRO A 311 -17.06 11.91 4.00
CA PRO A 311 -15.87 11.50 3.27
C PRO A 311 -16.25 10.87 1.92
N PRO A 312 -15.41 10.97 0.89
CA PRO A 312 -15.75 10.44 -0.42
C PRO A 312 -15.83 8.90 -0.40
N LEU A 313 -16.78 8.38 -1.18
CA LEU A 313 -16.91 6.95 -1.46
C LEU A 313 -16.43 6.68 -2.88
N ARG A 314 -15.14 6.87 -3.11
CA ARG A 314 -14.50 6.66 -4.41
C ARG A 314 -13.11 6.09 -4.24
N ASP A 315 -12.74 5.26 -5.18
CA ASP A 315 -11.43 4.65 -5.19
C ASP A 315 -10.33 5.67 -5.55
N VAL A 316 -9.08 5.28 -5.31
CA VAL A 316 -7.89 5.99 -5.82
C VAL A 316 -7.68 5.66 -7.30
N GLU A 317 -6.64 6.22 -7.93
CA GLU A 317 -6.31 5.87 -9.31
C GLU A 317 -5.83 4.41 -9.41
N VAL A 318 -6.64 3.57 -10.09
CA VAL A 318 -6.40 2.13 -10.26
C VAL A 318 -6.01 1.82 -11.70
N TYR A 319 -4.87 1.15 -11.87
CA TYR A 319 -4.36 0.64 -13.13
C TYR A 319 -4.67 -0.86 -13.28
N SER A 320 -4.88 -1.29 -14.54
CA SER A 320 -4.99 -2.70 -14.90
C SER A 320 -3.61 -3.29 -15.26
N PRO A 321 -3.29 -4.51 -14.77
CA PRO A 321 -1.97 -5.15 -14.98
C PRO A 321 -1.72 -5.66 -16.41
N PHE A 322 -2.75 -5.76 -17.25
CA PHE A 322 -2.71 -6.55 -18.49
C PHE A 322 -1.71 -6.08 -19.57
N LYS A 323 -1.25 -4.81 -19.52
CA LYS A 323 -0.51 -4.21 -20.64
C LYS A 323 0.94 -4.71 -20.83
N TYR A 324 1.48 -5.57 -19.97
CA TYR A 324 2.92 -5.87 -19.95
C TYR A 324 3.30 -7.36 -19.93
N SER A 325 2.40 -8.28 -20.25
CA SER A 325 2.60 -9.74 -20.10
C SER A 325 3.54 -10.40 -21.12
N PHE A 326 4.17 -9.66 -22.04
CA PHE A 326 4.95 -10.23 -23.15
C PHE A 326 6.44 -9.84 -23.06
N ALA A 327 7.22 -10.56 -22.25
CA ALA A 327 8.69 -10.44 -22.23
C ALA A 327 9.35 -11.80 -22.57
N ILE A 328 9.76 -12.57 -21.56
CA ILE A 328 10.47 -13.86 -21.74
C ILE A 328 9.59 -15.11 -21.49
N GLY A 329 8.31 -14.90 -21.20
CA GLY A 329 7.37 -15.92 -20.71
C GLY A 329 7.10 -15.78 -19.21
N GLY A 330 6.18 -16.58 -18.69
CA GLY A 330 5.79 -16.60 -17.28
C GLY A 330 6.10 -17.95 -16.63
N LYS A 331 6.30 -17.95 -15.30
CA LYS A 331 6.59 -19.14 -14.50
C LYS A 331 5.48 -20.20 -14.60
N ASP A 332 4.23 -19.77 -14.54
CA ASP A 332 3.02 -20.60 -14.62
C ASP A 332 2.58 -20.82 -16.09
N GLY A 333 3.40 -20.37 -17.04
CA GLY A 333 3.22 -20.64 -18.46
C GLY A 333 2.35 -19.63 -19.19
N ILE A 334 2.08 -18.46 -18.60
CA ILE A 334 1.23 -17.42 -19.19
C ILE A 334 2.07 -16.18 -19.50
N PRO A 335 2.16 -15.74 -20.77
CA PRO A 335 1.48 -16.27 -21.97
C PRO A 335 2.10 -17.56 -22.54
N TYR A 336 3.33 -17.88 -22.17
CA TYR A 336 4.03 -19.14 -22.47
C TYR A 336 5.11 -19.37 -21.39
N PRO A 337 5.61 -20.61 -21.18
CA PRO A 337 6.64 -20.90 -20.19
C PRO A 337 7.93 -20.10 -20.41
N ILE A 338 8.63 -19.76 -19.33
CA ILE A 338 9.95 -19.11 -19.41
C ILE A 338 10.85 -19.92 -20.34
N ARG A 339 11.32 -19.28 -21.43
CA ARG A 339 12.26 -19.87 -22.39
C ARG A 339 13.68 -19.70 -21.87
N ARG A 340 14.26 -20.78 -21.33
CA ARG A 340 15.57 -20.74 -20.65
C ARG A 340 16.68 -20.21 -21.55
N GLU A 341 16.73 -20.64 -22.80
CA GLU A 341 17.76 -20.23 -23.75
C GLU A 341 17.67 -18.72 -24.05
N LEU A 342 16.45 -18.21 -24.27
CA LEU A 342 16.20 -16.78 -24.46
C LEU A 342 16.54 -15.97 -23.20
N ALA A 343 16.20 -16.48 -22.02
CA ALA A 343 16.53 -15.81 -20.76
C ALA A 343 18.05 -15.71 -20.55
N GLU A 344 18.82 -16.76 -20.85
CA GLU A 344 20.29 -16.74 -20.77
C GLU A 344 20.94 -15.89 -21.87
N GLU A 345 20.31 -15.72 -23.03
CA GLU A 345 20.75 -14.78 -24.07
C GLU A 345 20.55 -13.33 -23.62
N VAL A 346 19.34 -12.97 -23.21
CA VAL A 346 19.03 -11.62 -22.66
C VAL A 346 19.93 -11.30 -21.47
N LEU A 347 20.19 -12.27 -20.59
CA LEU A 347 21.07 -12.06 -19.45
C LEU A 347 22.51 -11.79 -19.86
N ARG A 348 23.02 -12.48 -20.89
CA ARG A 348 24.36 -12.21 -21.43
C ARG A 348 24.44 -10.80 -22.02
N GLU A 349 23.46 -10.39 -22.82
CA GLU A 349 23.41 -9.04 -23.37
C GLU A 349 23.36 -7.97 -22.28
N LEU A 350 22.47 -8.13 -21.28
CA LEU A 350 22.38 -7.21 -20.15
C LEU A 350 23.68 -7.15 -19.35
N TYR A 351 24.37 -8.28 -19.18
CA TYR A 351 25.65 -8.32 -18.48
C TYR A 351 26.74 -7.55 -19.23
N GLU A 352 26.85 -7.74 -20.55
CA GLU A 352 27.80 -6.97 -21.36
C GLU A 352 27.47 -5.48 -21.34
N ILE A 353 26.19 -5.09 -21.41
CA ILE A 353 25.77 -3.69 -21.31
C ILE A 353 26.13 -3.10 -19.94
N VAL A 354 25.85 -3.81 -18.84
CA VAL A 354 26.21 -3.35 -17.49
C VAL A 354 27.72 -3.20 -17.34
N LYS A 355 28.49 -4.14 -17.89
CA LYS A 355 29.95 -4.10 -17.84
C LYS A 355 30.51 -2.93 -18.65
N ALA A 356 29.98 -2.69 -19.85
CA ALA A 356 30.35 -1.52 -20.67
C ALA A 356 30.04 -0.21 -19.94
N ALA A 357 28.83 -0.12 -19.36
CA ALA A 357 28.42 1.01 -18.56
C ALA A 357 29.38 1.26 -17.38
N GLU A 358 29.70 0.23 -16.58
CA GLU A 358 30.67 0.33 -15.47
C GLU A 358 32.07 0.77 -15.92
N LEU A 359 32.45 0.51 -17.17
CA LEU A 359 33.72 0.93 -17.77
C LEU A 359 33.66 2.32 -18.43
N GLY A 360 32.47 2.94 -18.50
CA GLY A 360 32.24 4.24 -19.12
C GLY A 360 32.26 4.23 -20.65
N GLU A 361 31.98 3.07 -21.27
CA GLU A 361 31.95 2.87 -22.74
C GLU A 361 30.56 3.06 -23.36
#